data_AF-A0A851QLV7-F1
#
_entry.id   AF-A0A851QLV7-F1
#
_cell.length_a   1.000
_cell.length_b   1.000
_cell.length_c   1.000
_cell.angle_alpha   90.00
_cell.angle_beta   90.00
_cell.angle_gamma   90.00
#
_symmetry.space_group_name_H-M   'P 1'
#
loop_
_entity.id
_entity.type
_entity.pdbx_description
1 polymer ?
#
loop_
_entity_poly.entity_id
_entity_poly.type
_entity_poly.pdbx_seq_one_letter_code
_entity_poly.pdbx_strand_id
1 'polypeptide(L)'
;QAEIYSSDFHAERAAREKLHEEKERLAAQLEYVKKQNTQLQDEMDSMGRRSLNEMQRRHLSQGGNPHGGGPSLVGRGTDWQHQGNIPEHACPKCNEILPDLDSLQIHIMDCIN
;
A
#
# COMPACT_ATOMS: atom_id res chain seq x y z
N GLN A 1 44.71 -26.08 40.58
CA GLN A 1 44.64 -24.77 39.87
C GLN A 1 44.55 -24.94 38.35
N ALA A 2 45.45 -25.68 37.69
CA ALA A 2 45.45 -25.83 36.22
C ALA A 2 44.16 -26.47 35.65
N GLU A 3 43.61 -27.49 36.31
CA GLU A 3 42.36 -28.15 35.86
C GLU A 3 41.14 -27.23 35.97
N ILE A 4 41.11 -26.35 36.98
CA ILE A 4 40.04 -25.36 37.17
C ILE A 4 40.05 -24.37 36.00
N TYR A 5 41.23 -23.82 35.67
CA TYR A 5 41.37 -22.93 34.51
C TYR A 5 41.03 -23.62 33.19
N SER A 6 41.38 -24.90 33.03
CA SER A 6 41.00 -25.67 31.85
C SER A 6 39.48 -25.82 31.75
N SER A 7 38.82 -26.15 32.86
CA SER A 7 37.35 -26.26 32.93
C SER A 7 36.68 -24.94 32.58
N ASP A 8 37.11 -23.84 33.20
CA ASP A 8 36.55 -22.51 32.96
C ASP A 8 36.73 -22.07 31.50
N PHE A 9 37.88 -22.37 30.90
CA PHE A 9 38.15 -22.09 29.49
C PHE A 9 37.20 -22.87 28.55
N HIS A 10 36.94 -24.13 28.83
CA HIS A 10 36.00 -24.92 28.03
C HIS A 10 34.56 -24.45 28.21
N ALA A 11 34.16 -24.10 29.43
CA ALA A 11 32.84 -23.54 29.71
C ALA A 11 32.63 -22.21 28.97
N GLU A 12 33.61 -21.30 29.03
CA GLU A 12 33.57 -20.01 28.33
C GLU A 12 33.52 -20.19 26.81
N ARG A 13 34.34 -21.10 26.26
CA ARG A 13 34.28 -21.41 24.84
C ARG A 13 32.90 -21.90 24.42
N ALA A 14 32.33 -22.86 25.14
CA ALA A 14 31.01 -23.41 24.83
C ALA A 14 29.92 -22.33 24.91
N ALA A 15 29.99 -21.46 25.93
CA ALA A 15 29.07 -20.32 26.06
C ALA A 15 29.20 -19.37 24.87
N ARG A 16 30.42 -19.07 24.44
CA ARG A 16 30.69 -18.17 23.32
C ARG A 16 30.28 -18.74 21.98
N GLU A 17 30.50 -20.04 21.76
CA GLU A 17 30.04 -20.76 20.57
C GLU A 17 28.51 -20.74 20.48
N LYS A 18 27.80 -21.00 21.59
CA LYS A 18 26.34 -20.94 21.64
C LYS A 18 25.81 -19.54 21.33
N LEU A 19 26.42 -18.50 21.91
CA LEU A 19 26.06 -17.10 21.62
C LEU A 19 26.28 -16.77 20.14
N HIS A 20 27.38 -17.25 19.56
CA HIS A 20 27.67 -17.05 18.16
C HIS A 20 26.62 -17.73 17.27
N GLU A 21 26.25 -18.98 17.59
CA GLU A 21 25.20 -19.70 16.88
C GLU A 21 23.85 -18.96 16.92
N GLU A 22 23.44 -18.49 18.09
CA GLU A 22 22.20 -17.71 18.25
C GLU A 22 22.25 -16.40 17.48
N LYS A 23 23.39 -15.70 17.49
CA LYS A 23 23.60 -14.47 16.72
C LYS A 23 23.47 -14.72 15.22
N GLU A 24 24.12 -15.75 14.70
CA GLU A 24 24.06 -16.10 13.26
C GLU A 24 22.64 -16.50 12.86
N ARG A 25 21.94 -17.26 13.70
CA ARG A 25 20.53 -17.60 13.48
C ARG A 25 19.64 -16.37 13.42
N LEU A 26 19.80 -15.43 14.35
CA LEU A 26 19.04 -14.18 14.36
C LEU A 26 19.36 -13.30 13.15
N ALA A 27 20.63 -13.20 12.76
CA ALA A 27 21.05 -12.47 11.57
C ALA A 27 20.40 -13.04 10.31
N ALA A 28 20.38 -14.37 10.16
CA ALA A 28 19.72 -15.02 9.03
C ALA A 28 18.20 -14.76 8.99
N GLN A 29 17.52 -14.80 10.14
CA GLN A 29 16.09 -14.48 10.21
C GLN A 29 15.81 -13.01 9.84
N LEU A 30 16.65 -12.09 10.32
CA LEU A 30 16.52 -10.67 10.05
C LEU A 30 16.71 -10.36 8.56
N GLU A 31 17.70 -10.97 7.92
CA GLU A 31 17.90 -10.84 6.47
C GLU A 31 16.73 -11.45 5.67
N TYR A 32 16.19 -12.59 6.11
CA TYR A 32 14.99 -13.17 5.50
C TYR A 32 13.80 -12.21 5.55
N VAL A 33 13.48 -11.66 6.73
CA VAL A 33 12.34 -10.75 6.91
C VAL A 33 12.54 -9.45 6.13
N LYS A 34 13.75 -8.88 6.13
CA LYS A 34 14.07 -7.71 5.31
C LYS A 34 13.80 -7.97 3.84
N LYS A 35 14.26 -9.11 3.31
CA LYS A 35 14.04 -9.48 1.91
C LYS A 35 12.56 -9.58 1.57
N GLN A 36 11.76 -10.19 2.46
CA GLN A 36 10.30 -10.26 2.29
C GLN A 36 9.66 -8.86 2.31
N ASN A 37 10.11 -7.98 3.20
CA ASN A 37 9.61 -6.62 3.27
C ASN A 37 9.92 -5.82 1.99
N THR A 38 11.17 -5.89 1.51
CA THR A 38 11.56 -5.27 0.23
C THR A 38 10.73 -5.83 -0.93
N GLN A 39 10.54 -7.14 -1.00
CA GLN A 39 9.72 -7.75 -2.03
C GLN A 39 8.28 -7.23 -2.02
N LEU A 40 7.64 -7.16 -0.84
CA LEU A 40 6.28 -6.63 -0.71
C LEU A 40 6.22 -5.14 -1.08
N GLN A 41 7.22 -4.35 -0.68
CA GLN A 41 7.31 -2.94 -1.07
C GLN A 41 7.41 -2.78 -2.59
N ASP A 42 8.25 -3.59 -3.25
CA ASP A 42 8.39 -3.60 -4.70
C ASP A 42 7.07 -4.03 -5.39
N GLU A 43 6.38 -5.01 -4.85
CA GLU A 43 5.08 -5.46 -5.34
C GLU A 43 4.03 -4.34 -5.24
N MET A 44 3.95 -3.67 -4.09
CA MET A 44 3.07 -2.51 -3.85
C MET A 44 3.38 -1.36 -4.80
N ASP A 45 4.64 -0.98 -4.94
CA ASP A 45 5.07 0.09 -5.83
C ASP A 45 4.77 -0.26 -7.30
N SER A 46 4.99 -1.52 -7.69
CA SER A 46 4.69 -2.00 -9.04
C SER A 46 3.19 -2.01 -9.32
N MET A 47 2.36 -2.34 -8.33
CA MET A 47 0.91 -2.36 -8.45
C MET A 47 0.37 -0.93 -8.49
N GLY A 48 0.85 -0.04 -7.62
CA GLY A 48 0.51 1.38 -7.62
C GLY A 48 0.86 2.05 -8.96
N ARG A 49 2.07 1.82 -9.48
CA ARG A 49 2.48 2.31 -10.80
C ARG A 49 1.61 1.76 -11.92
N ARG A 50 1.27 0.47 -11.89
CA ARG A 50 0.38 -0.16 -12.88
C ARG A 50 -1.02 0.45 -12.84
N SER A 51 -1.60 0.60 -11.64
CA SER A 51 -2.91 1.23 -11.44
C SER A 51 -2.95 2.66 -11.96
N LEU A 52 -1.95 3.48 -11.59
CA LEU A 52 -1.83 4.86 -12.08
C LEU A 52 -1.68 4.94 -13.60
N ASN A 53 -0.85 4.07 -14.20
CA ASN A 53 -0.70 4.01 -15.65
C ASN A 53 -2.00 3.61 -16.35
N GLU A 54 -2.79 2.70 -15.76
CA GLU A 54 -4.08 2.30 -16.30
C GLU A 54 -5.10 3.45 -16.22
N MET A 55 -5.18 4.12 -15.08
CA MET A 55 -6.00 5.32 -14.90
C MET A 55 -5.61 6.39 -15.92
N GLN A 56 -4.31 6.69 -16.05
CA GLN A 56 -3.81 7.66 -17.01
C GLN A 56 -4.18 7.28 -18.45
N ARG A 57 -4.13 5.99 -18.81
CA ARG A 57 -4.57 5.51 -20.14
C ARG A 57 -6.05 5.72 -20.40
N ARG A 58 -6.91 5.41 -19.42
CA ARG A 58 -8.37 5.59 -19.55
C ARG A 58 -8.73 7.08 -19.71
N HIS A 59 -8.09 7.97 -18.96
CA HIS A 59 -8.38 9.41 -19.02
C HIS A 59 -7.70 10.15 -20.18
N LEU A 60 -6.46 9.79 -20.54
CA LEU A 60 -5.77 10.41 -21.69
C LEU A 60 -6.31 9.92 -23.04
N SER A 61 -6.74 8.65 -23.14
CA SER A 61 -7.35 8.14 -24.39
C SER A 61 -8.75 8.72 -24.64
N GLN A 62 -9.39 9.30 -23.61
CA GLN A 62 -10.72 9.91 -23.68
C GLN A 62 -10.66 11.45 -23.68
N GLY A 63 -9.46 12.04 -23.53
CA GLY A 63 -9.21 13.48 -23.53
C GLY A 63 -9.00 14.13 -24.91
N GLY A 64 -9.19 13.37 -25.99
CA GLY A 64 -9.09 13.86 -27.37
C GLY A 64 -10.41 14.38 -27.94
N ASN A 65 -11.14 15.25 -27.23
CA ASN A 65 -12.15 16.08 -27.89
C ASN A 65 -12.07 17.53 -27.39
N PRO A 66 -11.26 18.39 -28.03
CA PRO A 66 -11.42 19.82 -27.92
C PRO A 66 -12.61 20.17 -28.81
N HIS A 67 -13.81 20.36 -28.24
CA HIS A 67 -14.83 21.32 -28.68
C HIS A 67 -16.22 20.94 -28.14
N GLY A 68 -16.72 21.82 -27.26
CA GLY A 68 -18.12 22.30 -27.32
C GLY A 68 -19.19 21.46 -26.64
N GLY A 69 -19.71 21.97 -25.51
CA GLY A 69 -21.03 21.58 -24.99
C GLY A 69 -21.14 21.76 -23.49
N GLY A 70 -21.57 22.95 -23.04
CA GLY A 70 -21.86 23.21 -21.62
C GLY A 70 -23.02 22.36 -21.08
N PRO A 71 -23.21 22.28 -19.76
CA PRO A 71 -24.25 21.45 -19.17
C PRO A 71 -25.61 22.14 -19.36
N SER A 72 -26.37 21.68 -20.37
CA SER A 72 -27.78 22.00 -20.51
C SER A 72 -28.61 21.00 -19.71
N LEU A 73 -29.31 21.53 -18.71
CA LEU A 73 -30.35 20.87 -17.92
C LEU A 73 -31.50 20.42 -18.82
N VAL A 74 -31.68 19.11 -19.06
CA VAL A 74 -33.00 18.47 -19.23
C VAL A 74 -32.88 16.94 -19.35
N GLY A 75 -33.70 16.21 -18.59
CA GLY A 75 -33.90 14.77 -18.81
C GLY A 75 -34.42 14.00 -17.60
N ARG A 76 -35.65 14.29 -17.15
CA ARG A 76 -36.38 13.49 -16.15
C ARG A 76 -36.89 12.17 -16.77
N GLY A 77 -36.48 11.04 -16.18
CA GLY A 77 -37.16 9.72 -16.18
C GLY A 77 -37.09 8.93 -17.50
N THR A 78 -36.86 7.62 -17.57
CA THR A 78 -36.87 6.49 -16.63
C THR A 78 -36.07 5.33 -17.27
N ASP A 79 -35.79 4.27 -16.49
CA ASP A 79 -35.40 2.92 -16.95
C ASP A 79 -33.91 2.56 -17.13
N TRP A 80 -33.10 2.80 -16.09
CA TRP A 80 -31.91 1.94 -15.81
C TRP A 80 -31.79 1.61 -14.32
N GLN A 81 -32.93 1.35 -13.67
CA GLN A 81 -32.92 0.87 -12.29
C GLN A 81 -32.23 -0.50 -12.20
N HIS A 82 -31.10 -0.48 -11.49
CA HIS A 82 -30.49 -1.57 -10.74
C HIS A 82 -29.74 -2.64 -11.53
N GLN A 83 -28.44 -2.43 -11.69
CA GLN A 83 -27.48 -3.48 -11.36
C GLN A 83 -26.15 -2.89 -10.85
N GLY A 84 -25.98 -2.91 -9.52
CA GLY A 84 -24.65 -2.96 -8.90
C GLY A 84 -24.11 -1.68 -8.27
N ASN A 85 -24.80 -1.15 -7.24
CA ASN A 85 -24.22 -0.56 -6.03
C ASN A 85 -22.75 -0.10 -6.10
N ILE A 86 -22.49 1.06 -6.72
CA ILE A 86 -21.28 1.84 -6.40
C ILE A 86 -21.72 2.84 -5.33
N PRO A 87 -21.19 2.79 -4.10
CA PRO A 87 -21.52 3.76 -3.07
C PRO A 87 -21.26 5.17 -3.61
N GLU A 88 -22.24 6.07 -3.51
CA GLU A 88 -22.02 7.49 -3.81
C GLU A 88 -20.90 7.99 -2.89
N HIS A 89 -19.73 8.28 -3.47
CA HIS A 89 -18.56 8.72 -2.71
C HIS A 89 -18.71 10.21 -2.35
N ALA A 90 -19.59 10.48 -1.39
CA ALA A 90 -19.91 11.82 -0.93
C ALA A 90 -19.06 12.21 0.30
N CYS A 91 -18.48 13.40 0.27
CA CYS A 91 -17.79 13.96 1.43
C CYS A 91 -18.79 14.30 2.54
N PRO A 92 -18.62 13.82 3.79
CA PRO A 92 -19.56 14.08 4.87
C PRO A 92 -19.55 15.55 5.35
N LYS A 93 -18.57 16.36 4.95
CA LYS A 93 -18.48 17.78 5.36
C LYS A 93 -19.20 18.73 4.39
N CYS A 94 -18.94 18.60 3.09
CA CYS A 94 -19.46 19.51 2.06
C CYS A 94 -20.49 18.85 1.14
N ASN A 95 -20.74 17.55 1.30
CA ASN A 95 -21.64 16.75 0.47
C ASN A 95 -21.28 16.77 -1.03
N GLU A 96 -20.01 17.01 -1.35
CA GLU A 96 -19.49 16.92 -2.72
C GLU A 96 -19.41 15.45 -3.14
N ILE A 97 -20.04 15.13 -4.28
CA ILE A 97 -20.07 13.79 -4.85
C ILE A 97 -18.86 13.64 -5.76
N LEU A 98 -17.99 12.71 -5.40
CA LEU A 98 -16.75 12.45 -6.13
C LEU A 98 -16.87 11.16 -6.93
N PRO A 99 -16.16 11.07 -8.07
CA PRO A 99 -16.33 9.97 -9.03
C PRO A 99 -15.84 8.62 -8.51
N ASP A 100 -15.01 8.60 -7.47
CA ASP A 100 -14.41 7.40 -6.90
C ASP A 100 -13.92 7.62 -5.45
N LEU A 101 -13.58 6.53 -4.76
CA LEU A 101 -13.13 6.53 -3.36
C LEU A 101 -11.79 7.25 -3.16
N ASP A 102 -10.87 7.20 -4.13
CA ASP A 102 -9.53 7.80 -4.01
C ASP A 102 -9.64 9.33 -4.08
N SER A 103 -10.45 9.83 -5.02
CA SER A 103 -10.85 11.24 -5.09
C SER A 103 -11.48 11.71 -3.77
N LEU A 104 -12.35 10.88 -3.18
CA LEU A 104 -12.95 11.16 -1.87
C LEU A 104 -11.94 11.15 -0.73
N GLN A 105 -10.98 10.22 -0.72
CA GLN A 105 -9.95 10.15 0.34
C GLN A 105 -9.03 11.38 0.32
N ILE A 106 -8.59 11.79 -0.87
CA ILE A 106 -7.79 13.02 -1.03
C ILE A 106 -8.61 14.24 -0.58
N HIS A 107 -9.85 14.34 -1.08
CA HIS A 107 -10.72 15.45 -0.72
C HIS A 107 -11.01 15.49 0.79
N ILE A 108 -11.35 14.37 1.44
CA ILE A 108 -11.61 14.31 2.88
C ILE A 108 -10.39 14.76 3.69
N MET A 109 -9.18 14.38 3.26
CA MET A 109 -7.94 14.79 3.94
C MET A 109 -7.74 16.31 3.92
N ASP A 110 -8.11 16.97 2.83
CA ASP A 110 -8.05 18.43 2.70
C ASP A 110 -9.27 19.13 3.31
N CYS A 111 -10.44 18.52 3.22
CA CYS A 111 -11.70 19.11 3.66
C CYS A 111 -11.92 18.97 5.17
N ILE A 112 -11.38 17.98 5.89
CA ILE A 112 -11.58 17.88 7.35
C ILE A 112 -10.80 18.94 8.15
N ASN A 113 -9.81 19.58 7.54
CA ASN A 113 -9.17 20.78 8.09
C ASN A 113 -10.04 22.04 7.95
#